data_AF-A0AA38NTY2-F1
#
_entry.id   AF-A0AA38NTY2-F1
#
_cell.length_a   1.000
_cell.length_b   1.000
_cell.length_c   1.000
_cell.angle_alpha   90.00
_cell.angle_beta   90.00
_cell.angle_gamma   90.00
#
_symmetry.space_group_name_H-M   'P 1'
#
loop_
_entity.id
_entity.type
_entity.pdbx_description
1 polymer ?
#
loop_
_entity_poly.entity_id
_entity_poly.type
_entity_poly.pdbx_seq_one_letter_code
_entity_poly.pdbx_strand_id
1 'polypeptide(L)'
;MSDSVPIHDTPILGMTSRPLVPQPVEYGDPKSNNFWVEYPNGLVDLSRSTHLKELKDSAEKQLDIDPSKDPGAQNILHAGSKTITPTLLPGQLEISVNGGRTVRLDTEKTAVVIIDMQNFFLHKDLRNHPKGLACVDPLMRVVPFLREKDVKILWVNWGLTTAELSTIPPSLVRGFAKHGSPRGGGFGSELPGDFGKLLMRGEKNSELYGSLQGLYEDGRDKGTDFWIHKNRISGLWDQTLLDNFLKENGLMTLFFAGVNADQCVLGTLIDAYFKGYDCILIEDATATTSPDGAFESVIYNAGNSYGFVTSTENVIGSKVWD
;
A
#
# COMPACT_ATOMS: atom_id res chain seq x y z
N MET A 1 18.63 29.22 -19.64
CA MET A 1 17.92 28.92 -18.38
C MET A 1 16.74 28.08 -18.79
N SER A 2 16.78 26.78 -18.52
CA SER A 2 15.64 25.91 -18.83
C SER A 2 14.57 26.21 -17.80
N ASP A 3 13.46 26.82 -18.23
CA ASP A 3 12.29 26.96 -17.37
C ASP A 3 11.87 25.55 -16.95
N SER A 4 12.01 25.26 -15.66
CA SER A 4 11.57 23.98 -15.09
C SER A 4 10.09 23.83 -15.35
N VAL A 5 9.70 22.75 -16.02
CA VAL A 5 8.30 22.38 -16.22
C VAL A 5 7.63 22.35 -14.84
N PRO A 6 6.52 23.09 -14.62
CA PRO A 6 5.87 23.10 -13.33
C PRO A 6 5.36 21.70 -12.99
N ILE A 7 5.75 21.20 -11.80
CA ILE A 7 5.19 19.97 -11.23
C ILE A 7 3.79 20.34 -10.75
N HIS A 8 2.77 20.06 -11.56
CA HIS A 8 1.37 20.24 -11.17
C HIS A 8 0.94 19.06 -10.31
N ASP A 9 0.49 19.26 -9.08
CA ASP A 9 0.10 18.22 -8.13
C ASP A 9 -1.27 17.59 -8.46
N THR A 10 -1.95 18.05 -9.51
CA THR A 10 -3.17 17.41 -10.03
C THR A 10 -3.26 17.60 -11.55
N PRO A 11 -3.39 16.52 -12.36
CA PRO A 11 -3.57 16.64 -13.80
C PRO A 11 -4.84 17.39 -14.22
N ILE A 12 -5.83 17.51 -13.31
CA ILE A 12 -7.17 18.00 -13.63
C ILE A 12 -7.36 19.50 -13.34
N LEU A 13 -6.55 20.13 -12.47
CA LEU A 13 -6.83 21.49 -12.00
C LEU A 13 -5.63 22.47 -12.07
N GLY A 14 -4.47 22.05 -12.58
CA GLY A 14 -3.32 22.95 -12.77
C GLY A 14 -2.72 23.52 -11.47
N MET A 15 -3.10 22.99 -10.31
CA MET A 15 -2.64 23.45 -8.99
C MET A 15 -1.28 22.80 -8.63
N THR A 16 -0.37 23.57 -8.02
CA THR A 16 0.91 23.09 -7.47
C THR A 16 0.78 22.36 -6.14
N SER A 17 -0.34 22.50 -5.45
CA SER A 17 -0.74 21.68 -4.30
C SER A 17 -2.25 21.72 -4.16
N ARG A 18 -2.87 20.61 -3.72
CA ARG A 18 -4.30 20.60 -3.39
C ARG A 18 -4.54 21.54 -2.19
N PRO A 19 -5.48 22.51 -2.24
CA PRO A 19 -5.79 23.34 -1.08
C PRO A 19 -6.50 22.51 0.00
N LEU A 20 -6.38 22.93 1.26
CA LEU A 20 -7.18 22.37 2.36
C LEU A 20 -8.66 22.72 2.17
N VAL A 21 -9.54 21.83 2.62
CA VAL A 21 -10.99 22.07 2.57
C VAL A 21 -11.40 23.16 3.57
N PRO A 22 -12.36 24.05 3.23
CA PRO A 22 -12.74 25.16 4.11
C PRO A 22 -13.64 24.74 5.29
N GLN A 23 -14.23 23.55 5.21
CA GLN A 23 -15.09 22.90 6.21
C GLN A 23 -14.94 21.38 6.03
N PRO A 24 -15.40 20.53 6.96
CA PRO A 24 -15.41 19.09 6.74
C PRO A 24 -16.10 18.70 5.43
N VAL A 25 -15.44 17.93 4.58
CA VAL A 25 -15.96 17.46 3.28
C VAL A 25 -15.93 15.95 3.25
N GLU A 26 -17.10 15.35 2.97
CA GLU A 26 -17.25 13.91 2.75
C GLU A 26 -17.03 13.57 1.27
N TYR A 27 -16.25 12.53 1.04
CA TYR A 27 -15.99 11.93 -0.27
C TYR A 27 -16.51 10.50 -0.29
N GLY A 28 -17.22 10.11 -1.34
CA GLY A 28 -17.86 8.80 -1.46
C GLY A 28 -19.35 8.90 -1.78
N ASP A 29 -20.03 7.75 -1.84
CA ASP A 29 -21.49 7.71 -1.99
C ASP A 29 -22.16 7.86 -0.61
N PRO A 30 -23.05 8.87 -0.43
CA PRO A 30 -23.80 9.09 0.82
C PRO A 30 -24.71 7.94 1.27
N LYS A 31 -24.85 6.88 0.47
CA LYS A 31 -25.62 5.67 0.79
C LYS A 31 -24.74 4.44 0.97
N SER A 32 -23.43 4.57 0.81
CA SER A 32 -22.48 3.47 0.91
C SER A 32 -21.61 3.63 2.15
N ASN A 33 -21.16 2.52 2.72
CA ASN A 33 -20.17 2.53 3.78
C ASN A 33 -18.74 2.78 3.27
N ASN A 34 -18.56 3.09 1.99
CA ASN A 34 -17.26 3.45 1.40
C ASN A 34 -17.21 4.97 1.20
N PHE A 35 -16.80 5.66 2.25
CA PHE A 35 -16.65 7.10 2.27
C PHE A 35 -15.56 7.48 3.29
N TRP A 36 -15.04 8.70 3.15
CA TRP A 36 -14.13 9.28 4.12
C TRP A 36 -14.30 10.80 4.16
N VAL A 37 -13.72 11.45 5.17
CA VAL A 37 -13.88 12.90 5.39
C VAL A 37 -12.53 13.59 5.46
N GLU A 38 -12.38 14.68 4.70
CA GLU A 38 -11.27 15.63 4.88
C GLU A 38 -11.72 16.78 5.79
N TYR A 39 -10.86 17.21 6.71
CA TYR A 39 -11.08 18.32 7.65
C TYR A 39 -10.19 19.52 7.31
N PRO A 40 -10.57 20.75 7.74
CA PRO A 40 -9.83 21.96 7.37
C PRO A 40 -8.39 22.05 7.89
N ASN A 41 -8.02 21.21 8.85
CA ASN A 41 -6.64 21.09 9.34
C ASN A 41 -5.77 20.11 8.52
N GLY A 42 -6.32 19.52 7.44
CA GLY A 42 -5.61 18.54 6.60
C GLY A 42 -5.67 17.09 7.10
N LEU A 43 -6.51 16.79 8.09
CA LEU A 43 -6.83 15.41 8.44
C LEU A 43 -7.73 14.80 7.37
N VAL A 44 -7.34 13.66 6.83
CA VAL A 44 -8.14 12.78 5.97
C VAL A 44 -8.48 11.53 6.78
N ASP A 45 -9.74 11.37 7.16
CA ASP A 45 -10.19 10.29 8.04
C ASP A 45 -10.87 9.17 7.23
N LEU A 46 -10.09 8.14 6.92
CA LEU A 46 -10.52 6.92 6.22
C LEU A 46 -11.22 5.92 7.14
N SER A 47 -11.18 6.16 8.45
CA SER A 47 -11.68 5.22 9.46
C SER A 47 -13.16 5.41 9.81
N ARG A 48 -13.81 6.40 9.20
CA ARG A 48 -15.19 6.79 9.56
C ARG A 48 -16.19 5.69 9.21
N SER A 49 -17.18 5.54 10.08
CA SER A 49 -18.33 4.64 9.90
C SER A 49 -19.68 5.36 9.92
N THR A 50 -19.71 6.65 10.27
CA THR A 50 -20.94 7.46 10.31
C THR A 50 -20.83 8.67 9.38
N HIS A 51 -21.83 8.86 8.51
CA HIS A 51 -21.87 9.99 7.59
C HIS A 51 -22.04 11.33 8.33
N LEU A 52 -21.46 12.40 7.79
CA LEU A 52 -21.56 13.75 8.39
C LEU A 52 -23.01 14.22 8.53
N LYS A 53 -23.87 13.84 7.57
CA LYS A 53 -25.31 14.20 7.58
C LYS A 53 -26.05 13.54 8.75
N GLU A 54 -25.77 12.28 9.04
CA GLU A 54 -26.46 11.54 10.10
C GLU A 54 -26.16 12.11 11.49
N LEU A 55 -24.94 12.61 11.67
CA LEU A 55 -24.54 13.33 12.87
C LEU A 55 -25.34 14.62 13.05
N LYS A 56 -25.42 15.44 12.00
CA LYS A 56 -26.18 16.69 12.01
C LYS A 56 -27.65 16.46 12.36
N ASP A 57 -28.29 15.49 11.69
CA ASP A 57 -29.68 15.14 11.93
C ASP A 57 -29.92 14.68 13.38
N SER A 58 -28.96 13.98 13.98
CA SER A 58 -29.07 13.47 15.35
C SER A 58 -28.91 14.56 16.40
N ALA A 59 -27.96 15.50 16.24
CA ALA A 59 -27.84 16.65 17.13
C ALA A 59 -29.02 17.60 17.05
N GLU A 60 -29.51 17.89 15.84
CA GLU A 60 -30.69 18.73 15.65
C GLU A 60 -31.94 18.11 16.30
N LYS A 61 -32.01 16.78 16.37
CA LYS A 61 -33.09 16.03 17.01
C LYS A 61 -32.85 15.68 18.49
N GLN A 62 -31.73 16.09 19.09
CA GLN A 62 -31.32 15.69 20.44
C GLN A 62 -31.37 14.16 20.67
N LEU A 63 -31.06 13.38 19.63
CA LEU A 63 -30.96 11.93 19.76
C LEU A 63 -29.61 11.59 20.41
N ASP A 64 -29.60 10.65 21.35
CA ASP A 64 -28.38 10.09 21.94
C ASP A 64 -27.56 9.41 20.82
N ILE A 65 -26.64 10.15 20.21
CA ILE A 65 -25.60 9.56 19.38
C ILE A 65 -24.70 8.81 20.34
N ASP A 66 -24.70 7.49 20.24
CA ASP A 66 -23.78 6.64 21.00
C ASP A 66 -22.34 7.00 20.61
N PRO A 67 -21.61 7.74 21.46
CA PRO A 67 -20.28 8.19 21.13
C PRO A 67 -19.27 7.05 21.20
N SER A 68 -19.66 5.85 21.65
CA SER A 68 -18.81 4.66 21.54
C SER A 68 -18.79 4.08 20.12
N LYS A 69 -19.73 4.49 19.24
CA LYS A 69 -19.84 4.01 17.84
C LYS A 69 -19.16 4.92 16.81
N ASP A 70 -18.99 6.21 17.11
CA ASP A 70 -18.13 7.15 16.38
C ASP A 70 -17.86 8.36 17.29
N PRO A 71 -16.89 8.30 18.19
CA PRO A 71 -16.57 9.41 19.10
C PRO A 71 -16.08 10.69 18.39
N GLY A 72 -15.82 10.66 17.08
CA GLY A 72 -15.67 11.87 16.26
C GLY A 72 -16.97 12.67 16.10
N ALA A 73 -18.11 12.05 16.36
CA ALA A 73 -19.43 12.68 16.40
C ALA A 73 -19.56 13.78 17.46
N GLN A 74 -18.94 13.61 18.64
CA GLN A 74 -19.10 14.55 19.76
C GLN A 74 -18.62 15.96 19.41
N ASN A 75 -17.69 16.07 18.47
CA ASN A 75 -16.97 17.28 18.15
C ASN A 75 -17.66 18.11 17.04
N ILE A 76 -18.53 17.52 16.22
CA ILE A 76 -19.20 18.26 15.12
C ILE A 76 -20.43 19.03 15.63
N LEU A 77 -20.94 18.70 16.83
CA LEU A 77 -22.30 19.05 17.27
C LEU A 77 -22.38 20.28 18.19
N HIS A 78 -21.24 20.90 18.54
CA HIS A 78 -21.28 22.18 19.24
C HIS A 78 -21.49 23.33 18.25
N ALA A 79 -22.76 23.70 18.10
CA ALA A 79 -23.28 24.87 17.41
C ALA A 79 -22.33 26.08 17.46
N GLY A 80 -21.62 26.33 16.35
CA GLY A 80 -20.81 27.54 16.14
C GLY A 80 -19.29 27.36 16.13
N SER A 81 -18.73 26.19 16.46
CA SER A 81 -17.29 25.97 16.32
C SER A 81 -16.93 25.64 14.87
N LYS A 82 -16.08 26.46 14.26
CA LYS A 82 -15.65 26.31 12.86
C LYS A 82 -14.75 25.10 12.58
N THR A 83 -14.29 24.37 13.59
CA THR A 83 -13.45 23.18 13.39
C THR A 83 -13.25 22.50 14.73
N ILE A 84 -13.82 21.32 14.94
CA ILE A 84 -13.31 20.42 15.97
C ILE A 84 -12.91 19.14 15.25
N THR A 85 -11.59 18.93 15.16
CA THR A 85 -11.02 17.69 14.65
C THR A 85 -11.47 16.55 15.57
N PRO A 86 -11.97 15.43 15.04
CA PRO A 86 -12.29 14.25 15.82
C PRO A 86 -11.11 13.79 16.68
N THR A 87 -11.38 13.32 17.89
CA THR A 87 -10.36 12.67 18.73
C THR A 87 -9.89 11.37 18.08
N LEU A 88 -8.61 11.03 18.21
CA LEU A 88 -8.04 9.75 17.77
C LEU A 88 -8.44 8.63 18.73
N LEU A 89 -8.83 7.47 18.21
CA LEU A 89 -9.38 6.36 18.99
C LEU A 89 -8.43 5.17 19.08
N PRO A 90 -8.64 4.28 20.08
CA PRO A 90 -8.05 2.94 20.04
C PRO A 90 -8.38 2.24 18.72
N GLY A 91 -7.42 1.52 18.16
CA GLY A 91 -7.57 0.87 16.84
C GLY A 91 -7.41 1.82 15.65
N GLN A 92 -7.19 3.12 15.86
CA GLN A 92 -6.85 4.06 14.79
C GLN A 92 -5.36 4.43 14.80
N LEU A 93 -4.83 4.72 13.61
CA LEU A 93 -3.49 5.25 13.42
C LEU A 93 -3.56 6.50 12.56
N GLU A 94 -2.83 7.54 12.95
CA GLU A 94 -2.60 8.74 12.14
C GLU A 94 -1.18 8.75 11.59
N ILE A 95 -1.05 8.98 10.29
CA ILE A 95 0.22 9.04 9.60
C ILE A 95 0.33 10.31 8.76
N SER A 96 1.50 10.94 8.77
CA SER A 96 1.76 12.04 7.85
C SER A 96 1.96 11.53 6.43
N VAL A 97 1.38 12.23 5.46
CA VAL A 97 1.51 11.94 4.03
C VAL A 97 1.92 13.20 3.27
N ASN A 98 2.33 13.04 2.02
CA ASN A 98 2.70 14.15 1.15
C ASN A 98 1.56 15.19 1.01
N GLY A 99 1.94 16.41 0.63
CA GLY A 99 1.00 17.51 0.49
C GLY A 99 0.56 18.12 1.83
N GLY A 100 1.23 17.81 2.95
CA GLY A 100 0.91 18.39 4.26
C GLY A 100 -0.40 17.88 4.87
N ARG A 101 -0.77 16.64 4.54
CA ARG A 101 -1.94 15.97 5.11
C ARG A 101 -1.53 14.95 6.18
N THR A 102 -2.50 14.61 7.01
CA THR A 102 -2.44 13.43 7.88
C THR A 102 -3.57 12.50 7.50
N VAL A 103 -3.28 11.22 7.28
CA VAL A 103 -4.29 10.19 7.03
C VAL A 103 -4.54 9.43 8.32
N ARG A 104 -5.81 9.31 8.71
CA ARG A 104 -6.25 8.44 9.79
C ARG A 104 -6.90 7.19 9.22
N LEU A 105 -6.48 6.03 9.71
CA LEU A 105 -6.94 4.72 9.26
C LEU A 105 -7.42 3.85 10.43
N ASP A 106 -8.32 2.92 10.13
CA ASP A 106 -8.72 1.82 11.01
C ASP A 106 -7.73 0.66 10.82
N THR A 107 -6.98 0.35 11.87
CA THR A 107 -5.90 -0.63 11.80
C THR A 107 -6.38 -2.05 11.51
N GLU A 108 -7.57 -2.45 11.97
CA GLU A 108 -8.13 -3.78 11.71
C GLU A 108 -8.57 -3.96 10.25
N LYS A 109 -8.92 -2.85 9.59
CA LYS A 109 -9.28 -2.80 8.16
C LYS A 109 -8.11 -2.44 7.26
N THR A 110 -6.90 -2.44 7.80
CA THR A 110 -5.69 -2.03 7.07
C THR A 110 -4.72 -3.18 6.90
N ALA A 111 -4.08 -3.22 5.73
CA ALA A 111 -2.98 -4.14 5.46
C ALA A 111 -1.81 -3.43 4.78
N VAL A 112 -0.61 -3.98 4.94
CA VAL A 112 0.55 -3.65 4.09
C VAL A 112 0.80 -4.77 3.10
N VAL A 113 0.91 -4.40 1.83
CA VAL A 113 1.11 -5.27 0.67
C VAL A 113 2.57 -5.11 0.22
N ILE A 114 3.42 -6.06 0.63
CA ILE A 114 4.86 -6.07 0.34
C ILE A 114 5.12 -6.97 -0.84
N ILE A 115 5.62 -6.39 -1.93
CA ILE A 115 5.63 -7.05 -3.23
C ILE A 115 7.03 -7.47 -3.64
N ASP A 116 7.19 -8.76 -3.95
CA ASP A 116 8.34 -9.36 -4.65
C ASP A 116 9.72 -9.03 -4.03
N MET A 117 9.81 -8.93 -2.70
CA MET A 117 11.09 -8.78 -1.98
C MET A 117 11.86 -10.11 -1.89
N GLN A 118 11.93 -10.83 -3.01
CA GLN A 118 12.45 -12.19 -3.13
C GLN A 118 13.91 -12.22 -3.61
N ASN A 119 14.59 -13.34 -3.36
CA ASN A 119 15.95 -13.60 -3.82
C ASN A 119 16.13 -13.36 -5.33
N PHE A 120 15.16 -13.73 -6.16
CA PHE A 120 15.24 -13.48 -7.61
C PHE A 120 15.46 -12.01 -7.96
N PHE A 121 14.85 -11.10 -7.19
CA PHE A 121 14.88 -9.67 -7.48
C PHE A 121 16.03 -8.94 -6.80
N LEU A 122 16.55 -9.46 -5.69
CA LEU A 122 17.48 -8.75 -4.81
C LEU A 122 18.84 -9.43 -4.67
N HIS A 123 18.93 -10.75 -4.84
CA HIS A 123 20.21 -11.45 -4.70
C HIS A 123 21.18 -11.05 -5.82
N LYS A 124 22.39 -10.64 -5.45
CA LYS A 124 23.42 -10.10 -6.35
C LYS A 124 23.74 -11.00 -7.56
N ASP A 125 23.68 -12.33 -7.37
CA ASP A 125 23.96 -13.30 -8.43
C ASP A 125 22.82 -13.38 -9.47
N LEU A 126 21.61 -12.96 -9.09
CA LEU A 126 20.42 -12.96 -9.94
C LEU A 126 20.10 -11.57 -10.48
N ARG A 127 20.25 -10.50 -9.70
CA ARG A 127 19.94 -9.14 -10.16
C ARG A 127 20.79 -8.11 -9.45
N ASN A 128 21.28 -7.13 -10.21
CA ASN A 128 21.90 -5.93 -9.65
C ASN A 128 20.79 -4.92 -9.32
N HIS A 129 20.34 -4.87 -8.06
CA HIS A 129 19.25 -4.01 -7.62
C HIS A 129 19.57 -3.26 -6.31
N PRO A 130 20.58 -2.36 -6.29
CA PRO A 130 21.02 -1.69 -5.06
C PRO A 130 19.91 -0.86 -4.40
N LYS A 131 19.06 -0.17 -5.19
CA LYS A 131 17.91 0.58 -4.67
C LYS A 131 16.87 -0.33 -3.98
N GLY A 132 16.67 -1.55 -4.49
CA GLY A 132 15.74 -2.52 -3.90
C GLY A 132 16.30 -3.15 -2.64
N LEU A 133 17.61 -3.40 -2.59
CA LEU A 133 18.30 -3.81 -1.36
C LEU A 133 18.17 -2.74 -0.27
N ALA A 134 18.21 -1.46 -0.62
CA ALA A 134 18.02 -0.37 0.33
C ALA A 134 16.61 -0.32 0.95
N CYS A 135 15.61 -1.00 0.38
CA CYS A 135 14.26 -1.10 0.95
C CYS A 135 14.18 -2.14 2.09
N VAL A 136 15.18 -3.00 2.27
CA VAL A 136 15.18 -4.05 3.30
C VAL A 136 15.13 -3.44 4.70
N ASP A 137 16.04 -2.50 5.01
CA ASP A 137 16.10 -1.89 6.35
C ASP A 137 14.83 -1.09 6.71
N PRO A 138 14.27 -0.24 5.81
CA PRO A 138 12.95 0.36 6.01
C PRO A 138 11.86 -0.67 6.33
N LEU A 139 11.77 -1.77 5.58
CA LEU A 139 10.80 -2.83 5.82
C LEU A 139 11.00 -3.53 7.17
N MET A 140 12.26 -3.82 7.54
CA MET A 140 12.61 -4.41 8.83
C MET A 140 12.19 -3.54 10.02
N ARG A 141 12.00 -2.22 9.83
CA ARG A 141 11.51 -1.30 10.87
C ARG A 141 9.99 -1.13 10.87
N VAL A 142 9.40 -0.92 9.69
CA VAL A 142 7.97 -0.56 9.58
C VAL A 142 7.05 -1.76 9.79
N VAL A 143 7.45 -2.96 9.39
CA VAL A 143 6.63 -4.18 9.54
C VAL A 143 6.39 -4.54 11.00
N PRO A 144 7.40 -4.61 11.88
CA PRO A 144 7.16 -4.82 13.31
C PRO A 144 6.22 -3.79 13.92
N PHE A 145 6.41 -2.50 13.59
CA PHE A 145 5.54 -1.44 14.08
C PHE A 145 4.09 -1.63 13.63
N LEU A 146 3.85 -1.87 12.34
CA LEU A 146 2.49 -2.10 11.82
C LEU A 146 1.85 -3.35 12.45
N ARG A 147 2.65 -4.39 12.67
CA ARG A 147 2.21 -5.62 13.36
C ARG A 147 1.78 -5.35 14.80
N GLU A 148 2.51 -4.52 15.55
CA GLU A 148 2.12 -4.07 16.90
C GLU A 148 0.84 -3.21 16.91
N LYS A 149 0.44 -2.68 15.76
CA LYS A 149 -0.81 -1.94 15.56
C LYS A 149 -1.92 -2.83 14.98
N ASP A 150 -1.77 -4.15 14.96
CA ASP A 150 -2.75 -5.10 14.42
C ASP A 150 -3.02 -4.98 12.90
N VAL A 151 -2.20 -4.22 12.18
CA VAL A 151 -2.23 -4.15 10.70
C VAL A 151 -1.75 -5.47 10.11
N LYS A 152 -2.50 -6.00 9.14
CA LYS A 152 -2.15 -7.28 8.48
C LYS A 152 -0.95 -7.10 7.54
N ILE A 153 0.00 -8.04 7.59
CA ILE A 153 1.18 -8.00 6.72
C ILE A 153 1.02 -9.03 5.59
N LEU A 154 0.92 -8.58 4.35
CA LEU A 154 0.70 -9.42 3.18
C LEU A 154 1.96 -9.46 2.32
N TRP A 155 2.60 -10.62 2.27
CA TRP A 155 3.78 -10.88 1.45
C TRP A 155 3.34 -11.42 0.10
N VAL A 156 3.26 -10.53 -0.89
CA VAL A 156 2.67 -10.79 -2.21
C VAL A 156 3.78 -11.03 -3.23
N ASN A 157 4.04 -12.30 -3.50
CA ASN A 157 5.27 -12.73 -4.13
C ASN A 157 4.99 -13.65 -5.33
N TRP A 158 5.86 -13.61 -6.34
CA TRP A 158 5.85 -14.62 -7.39
C TRP A 158 6.04 -16.02 -6.81
N GLY A 159 5.16 -16.93 -7.19
CA GLY A 159 5.31 -18.35 -6.89
C GLY A 159 4.39 -19.16 -7.76
N LEU A 160 4.93 -19.66 -8.84
CA LEU A 160 4.20 -20.39 -9.86
C LEU A 160 4.15 -21.88 -9.55
N THR A 161 3.02 -22.48 -9.89
CA THR A 161 2.86 -23.93 -10.04
C THR A 161 3.08 -24.34 -11.50
N THR A 162 3.36 -25.62 -11.73
CA THR A 162 3.49 -26.17 -13.09
C THR A 162 2.22 -25.95 -13.92
N ALA A 163 1.04 -25.99 -13.29
CA ALA A 163 -0.22 -25.73 -13.97
C ALA A 163 -0.31 -24.28 -14.48
N GLU A 164 0.09 -23.31 -13.65
CA GLU A 164 0.04 -21.88 -13.98
C GLU A 164 0.97 -21.48 -15.13
N LEU A 165 2.08 -22.21 -15.33
CA LEU A 165 3.01 -21.98 -16.44
C LEU A 165 2.31 -21.99 -17.80
N SER A 166 1.32 -22.86 -17.98
CA SER A 166 0.57 -22.98 -19.24
C SER A 166 -0.35 -21.79 -19.53
N THR A 167 -0.62 -20.96 -18.52
CA THR A 167 -1.53 -19.81 -18.61
C THR A 167 -0.80 -18.47 -18.73
N ILE A 168 0.53 -18.45 -18.57
CA ILE A 168 1.30 -17.21 -18.59
C ILE A 168 1.25 -16.61 -20.01
N PRO A 169 0.84 -15.35 -20.18
CA PRO A 169 0.72 -14.74 -21.51
C PRO A 169 2.10 -14.61 -22.17
N PRO A 170 2.21 -14.77 -23.51
CA PRO A 170 3.50 -14.72 -24.22
C PRO A 170 4.32 -13.45 -23.99
N SER A 171 3.67 -12.29 -23.81
CA SER A 171 4.35 -11.03 -23.50
C SER A 171 5.08 -11.07 -22.16
N LEU A 172 4.47 -11.70 -21.16
CA LEU A 172 5.05 -11.87 -19.83
C LEU A 172 6.16 -12.92 -19.87
N VAL A 173 5.96 -14.04 -20.58
CA VAL A 173 7.05 -15.02 -20.82
C VAL A 173 8.25 -14.33 -21.48
N ARG A 174 8.02 -13.54 -22.55
CA ARG A 174 9.08 -12.80 -23.24
C ARG A 174 9.83 -11.84 -22.32
N GLY A 175 9.14 -11.15 -21.40
CA GLY A 175 9.76 -10.23 -20.45
C GLY A 175 10.71 -10.92 -19.47
N PHE A 176 10.44 -12.18 -19.12
CA PHE A 176 11.23 -12.95 -18.16
C PHE A 176 12.18 -13.97 -18.81
N ALA A 177 12.04 -14.23 -20.11
CA ALA A 177 12.95 -15.08 -20.87
C ALA A 177 14.23 -14.33 -21.25
N LYS A 178 15.40 -14.88 -20.90
CA LYS A 178 16.72 -14.36 -21.30
C LYS A 178 17.49 -15.39 -22.12
N HIS A 179 17.12 -15.52 -23.39
CA HIS A 179 17.82 -16.41 -24.34
C HIS A 179 19.32 -16.08 -24.40
N GLY A 180 20.17 -17.11 -24.41
CA GLY A 180 21.63 -16.96 -24.44
C GLY A 180 22.27 -16.58 -23.10
N SER A 181 21.50 -16.51 -22.01
CA SER A 181 22.03 -16.41 -20.65
C SER A 181 21.90 -17.75 -19.91
N PRO A 182 22.68 -17.97 -18.84
CA PRO A 182 22.50 -19.11 -17.93
C PRO A 182 21.10 -19.20 -17.27
N ARG A 183 20.21 -18.22 -17.50
CA ARG A 183 18.85 -18.08 -16.93
C ARG A 183 17.77 -18.41 -17.97
N GLY A 184 18.11 -19.26 -18.95
CA GLY A 184 17.74 -19.08 -20.36
C GLY A 184 16.34 -19.48 -20.84
N GLY A 185 15.44 -20.00 -19.99
CA GLY A 185 14.15 -20.53 -20.46
C GLY A 185 12.91 -19.68 -20.13
N GLY A 186 13.04 -18.64 -19.29
CA GLY A 186 11.87 -17.96 -18.72
C GLY A 186 11.30 -18.72 -17.52
N PHE A 187 10.03 -18.48 -17.18
CA PHE A 187 9.41 -19.07 -15.99
C PHE A 187 9.55 -20.60 -15.95
N GLY A 188 9.89 -21.14 -14.78
CA GLY A 188 10.08 -22.58 -14.59
C GLY A 188 11.39 -23.17 -15.11
N SER A 189 12.26 -22.38 -15.75
CA SER A 189 13.59 -22.83 -16.16
C SER A 189 14.58 -22.87 -14.99
N GLU A 190 15.52 -23.81 -15.03
CA GLU A 190 16.58 -23.92 -14.01
C GLU A 190 17.46 -22.67 -14.01
N LEU A 191 17.62 -22.06 -12.84
CA LEU A 191 18.57 -20.97 -12.63
C LEU A 191 19.96 -21.53 -12.28
N PRO A 192 21.05 -20.78 -12.52
CA PRO A 192 22.39 -21.18 -12.13
C PRO A 192 22.51 -21.38 -10.62
N GLY A 193 23.47 -22.20 -10.19
CA GLY A 193 23.72 -22.43 -8.77
C GLY A 193 22.61 -23.26 -8.12
N ASP A 194 22.25 -22.92 -6.88
CA ASP A 194 21.25 -23.62 -6.07
C ASP A 194 19.92 -22.84 -5.97
N PHE A 195 19.68 -21.91 -6.90
CA PHE A 195 18.49 -21.05 -6.88
C PHE A 195 17.20 -21.75 -7.33
N GLY A 196 17.31 -22.92 -7.95
CA GLY A 196 16.18 -23.71 -8.40
C GLY A 196 15.47 -23.14 -9.62
N LYS A 197 14.20 -23.52 -9.82
CA LYS A 197 13.42 -23.11 -10.99
C LYS A 197 12.88 -21.70 -10.88
N LEU A 198 13.03 -20.92 -11.95
CA LEU A 198 12.67 -19.50 -11.98
C LEU A 198 11.22 -19.26 -11.53
N LEU A 199 11.09 -18.56 -10.41
CA LEU A 199 9.86 -18.07 -9.79
C LEU A 199 8.81 -19.16 -9.49
N MET A 200 9.25 -20.40 -9.30
CA MET A 200 8.38 -21.51 -8.90
C MET A 200 8.27 -21.60 -7.37
N ARG A 201 7.11 -22.06 -6.87
CA ARG A 201 6.89 -22.22 -5.43
C ARG A 201 7.89 -23.20 -4.82
N GLY A 202 8.43 -22.85 -3.65
CA GLY A 202 9.37 -23.67 -2.90
C GLY A 202 10.81 -23.63 -3.39
N GLU A 203 11.11 -22.85 -4.44
CA GLU A 203 12.47 -22.67 -4.93
C GLU A 203 13.15 -21.51 -4.20
N LYS A 204 14.47 -21.63 -3.99
CA LYS A 204 15.27 -20.63 -3.26
C LYS A 204 15.17 -19.21 -3.85
N ASN A 205 15.05 -19.08 -5.17
CA ASN A 205 14.86 -17.76 -5.79
C ASN A 205 13.50 -17.10 -5.46
N SER A 206 12.51 -17.90 -5.05
CA SER A 206 11.17 -17.45 -4.64
C SER A 206 11.03 -17.22 -3.13
N GLU A 207 12.06 -17.52 -2.33
CA GLU A 207 12.11 -17.11 -0.92
C GLU A 207 12.33 -15.61 -0.79
N LEU A 208 11.92 -15.03 0.34
CA LEU A 208 12.23 -13.64 0.66
C LEU A 208 13.74 -13.45 0.82
N TYR A 209 14.21 -12.26 0.48
CA TYR A 209 15.63 -11.96 0.55
C TYR A 209 16.10 -11.72 1.98
N GLY A 210 17.17 -12.43 2.38
CA GLY A 210 17.92 -12.15 3.60
C GLY A 210 17.05 -12.17 4.87
N SER A 211 17.15 -11.11 5.69
CA SER A 211 16.43 -10.99 6.96
C SER A 211 14.90 -10.94 6.82
N LEU A 212 14.37 -10.60 5.64
CA LEU A 212 12.93 -10.54 5.41
C LEU A 212 12.28 -11.93 5.51
N GLN A 213 13.01 -13.00 5.18
CA GLN A 213 12.51 -14.37 5.33
C GLN A 213 12.22 -14.69 6.81
N GLY A 214 13.16 -14.38 7.70
CA GLY A 214 12.96 -14.56 9.15
C GLY A 214 11.88 -13.63 9.71
N LEU A 215 11.76 -12.41 9.19
CA LEU A 215 10.70 -11.48 9.59
C LEU A 215 9.30 -12.01 9.25
N TYR A 216 9.15 -12.62 8.06
CA TYR A 216 7.92 -13.29 7.65
C TYR A 216 7.63 -14.52 8.53
N GLU A 217 8.62 -15.38 8.77
CA GLU A 217 8.44 -16.59 9.56
C GLU A 217 7.97 -16.28 11.00
N ASP A 218 8.58 -15.28 11.64
CA ASP A 218 8.14 -14.78 12.95
C ASP A 218 6.68 -14.28 12.93
N GLY A 219 6.30 -13.51 11.90
CA GLY A 219 4.94 -13.00 11.75
C GLY A 219 3.92 -14.08 11.40
N ARG A 220 4.30 -15.09 10.61
CA ARG A 220 3.48 -16.24 10.28
C ARG A 220 3.17 -17.04 11.54
N ASP A 221 4.19 -17.30 12.36
CA ASP A 221 4.04 -18.06 13.61
C ASP A 221 3.17 -17.31 14.63
N LYS A 222 3.11 -15.97 14.54
CA LYS A 222 2.21 -15.09 15.30
C LYS A 222 0.81 -14.93 14.68
N GLY A 223 0.57 -15.41 13.46
CA GLY A 223 -0.69 -15.24 12.75
C GLY A 223 -0.97 -13.81 12.24
N THR A 224 0.07 -12.98 12.10
CA THR A 224 -0.03 -11.59 11.65
C THR A 224 0.39 -11.40 10.19
N ASP A 225 1.20 -12.32 9.67
CA ASP A 225 1.77 -12.23 8.33
C ASP A 225 1.28 -13.38 7.44
N PHE A 226 0.92 -13.04 6.20
CA PHE A 226 0.28 -13.95 5.26
C PHE A 226 1.02 -13.97 3.94
N TRP A 227 1.31 -15.18 3.44
CA TRP A 227 1.98 -15.35 2.16
C TRP A 227 0.96 -15.51 1.04
N ILE A 228 1.06 -14.67 0.02
CA ILE A 228 0.17 -14.68 -1.14
C ILE A 228 0.99 -14.89 -2.40
N HIS A 229 0.76 -16.01 -3.08
CA HIS A 229 1.38 -16.28 -4.38
C HIS A 229 0.62 -15.55 -5.49
N LYS A 230 1.33 -14.71 -6.24
CA LYS A 230 0.83 -14.16 -7.51
C LYS A 230 1.48 -14.84 -8.71
N ASN A 231 0.76 -14.80 -9.82
CA ASN A 231 1.13 -15.40 -11.10
C ASN A 231 1.08 -14.41 -12.28
N ARG A 232 0.92 -13.12 -11.97
CA ARG A 232 0.97 -11.99 -12.90
C ARG A 232 1.75 -10.83 -12.25
N ILE A 233 1.92 -9.75 -13.02
CA ILE A 233 2.56 -8.53 -12.54
C ILE A 233 1.80 -7.98 -11.33
N SER A 234 0.51 -7.69 -11.49
CA SER A 234 -0.37 -7.30 -10.40
C SER A 234 -0.77 -8.50 -9.55
N GLY A 235 -0.77 -8.34 -8.23
CA GLY A 235 -1.37 -9.28 -7.30
C GLY A 235 -2.90 -9.31 -7.34
N LEU A 236 -3.55 -8.34 -8.00
CA LEU A 236 -5.00 -8.09 -8.01
C LEU A 236 -5.64 -8.09 -9.42
N TRP A 237 -4.93 -8.65 -10.41
CA TRP A 237 -5.35 -8.63 -11.82
C TRP A 237 -6.71 -9.30 -12.13
N ASP A 238 -7.27 -10.09 -11.20
CA ASP A 238 -8.57 -10.75 -11.28
C ASP A 238 -9.07 -11.10 -9.85
N GLN A 239 -9.93 -12.12 -9.70
CA GLN A 239 -10.28 -12.79 -8.44
C GLN A 239 -9.11 -13.66 -7.93
N THR A 240 -8.01 -13.01 -7.57
CA THR A 240 -6.79 -13.66 -7.08
C THR A 240 -6.90 -14.06 -5.60
N LEU A 241 -5.91 -14.81 -5.10
CA LEU A 241 -5.79 -15.08 -3.66
C LEU A 241 -5.72 -13.80 -2.81
N LEU A 242 -5.09 -12.75 -3.35
CA LEU A 242 -5.06 -11.45 -2.68
C LEU A 242 -6.46 -10.84 -2.63
N ASP A 243 -7.17 -10.80 -3.76
CA ASP A 243 -8.54 -10.24 -3.83
C ASP A 243 -9.49 -10.93 -2.85
N ASN A 244 -9.42 -12.26 -2.76
CA ASN A 244 -10.23 -13.04 -1.82
C ASN A 244 -9.85 -12.72 -0.37
N PHE A 245 -8.56 -12.71 -0.04
CA PHE A 245 -8.09 -12.42 1.31
C PHE A 245 -8.55 -11.04 1.78
N LEU A 246 -8.38 -10.01 0.94
CA LEU A 246 -8.79 -8.66 1.27
C LEU A 246 -10.29 -8.55 1.57
N LYS A 247 -11.12 -9.18 0.72
CA LYS A 247 -12.59 -9.19 0.89
C LYS A 247 -13.05 -9.97 2.11
N GLU A 248 -12.49 -11.17 2.34
CA GLU A 248 -12.84 -12.03 3.46
C GLU A 248 -12.48 -11.40 4.81
N ASN A 249 -11.43 -10.57 4.85
CA ASN A 249 -11.00 -9.86 6.06
C ASN A 249 -11.54 -8.42 6.15
N GLY A 250 -12.40 -7.98 5.23
CA GLY A 250 -12.99 -6.64 5.23
C GLY A 250 -11.96 -5.51 5.17
N LEU A 251 -10.81 -5.75 4.53
CA LEU A 251 -9.74 -4.77 4.39
C LEU A 251 -10.15 -3.68 3.39
N MET A 252 -9.84 -2.43 3.71
CA MET A 252 -10.25 -1.26 2.92
C MET A 252 -9.07 -0.34 2.60
N THR A 253 -8.08 -0.24 3.50
CA THR A 253 -6.90 0.62 3.33
C THR A 253 -5.66 -0.24 3.13
N LEU A 254 -4.87 0.07 2.10
CA LEU A 254 -3.70 -0.71 1.72
C LEU A 254 -2.45 0.16 1.63
N PHE A 255 -1.44 -0.19 2.43
CA PHE A 255 -0.08 0.25 2.20
C PHE A 255 0.59 -0.58 1.10
N PHE A 256 1.42 0.04 0.27
CA PHE A 256 2.19 -0.64 -0.77
C PHE A 256 3.69 -0.41 -0.59
N ALA A 257 4.45 -1.49 -0.73
CA ALA A 257 5.91 -1.48 -0.68
C ALA A 257 6.50 -2.59 -1.57
N GLY A 258 7.82 -2.55 -1.79
CA GLY A 258 8.56 -3.60 -2.48
C GLY A 258 9.05 -3.22 -3.89
N VAL A 259 9.20 -4.22 -4.76
CA VAL A 259 9.81 -4.05 -6.09
C VAL A 259 9.02 -4.78 -7.19
N ASN A 260 9.11 -4.40 -8.46
CA ASN A 260 9.60 -3.12 -8.96
C ASN A 260 8.48 -2.07 -8.89
N ALA A 261 8.83 -0.84 -8.49
CA ALA A 261 7.94 0.30 -8.30
C ALA A 261 6.99 0.52 -9.49
N ASP A 262 7.53 0.61 -10.71
CA ASP A 262 6.83 0.90 -11.97
C ASP A 262 6.17 -0.33 -12.62
N GLN A 263 6.22 -1.49 -11.97
CA GLN A 263 5.70 -2.75 -12.51
C GLN A 263 4.77 -3.44 -11.52
N CYS A 264 5.28 -4.36 -10.71
CA CYS A 264 4.46 -5.17 -9.80
C CYS A 264 3.78 -4.32 -8.72
N VAL A 265 4.50 -3.32 -8.18
CA VAL A 265 3.95 -2.40 -7.18
C VAL A 265 2.87 -1.52 -7.78
N LEU A 266 3.19 -0.73 -8.82
CA LEU A 266 2.22 0.14 -9.48
C LEU A 266 1.04 -0.64 -10.07
N GLY A 267 1.27 -1.81 -10.68
CA GLY A 267 0.20 -2.65 -11.24
C GLY A 267 -0.77 -3.13 -10.17
N THR A 268 -0.27 -3.57 -9.01
CA THR A 268 -1.13 -3.99 -7.89
C THR A 268 -1.85 -2.79 -7.27
N LEU A 269 -1.18 -1.65 -7.13
CA LEU A 269 -1.74 -0.42 -6.60
C LEU A 269 -2.88 0.12 -7.48
N ILE A 270 -2.69 0.16 -8.81
CA ILE A 270 -3.73 0.61 -9.74
C ILE A 270 -4.95 -0.31 -9.71
N ASP A 271 -4.75 -1.62 -9.70
CA ASP A 271 -5.88 -2.57 -9.58
C ASP A 271 -6.60 -2.41 -8.24
N ALA A 272 -5.88 -2.16 -7.15
CA ALA A 272 -6.48 -1.87 -5.85
C ALA A 272 -7.32 -0.58 -5.91
N TYR A 273 -6.76 0.50 -6.47
CA TYR A 273 -7.48 1.77 -6.65
C TYR A 273 -8.77 1.57 -7.47
N PHE A 274 -8.71 0.84 -8.59
CA PHE A 274 -9.90 0.54 -9.40
C PHE A 274 -10.93 -0.34 -8.70
N LYS A 275 -10.51 -1.17 -7.74
CA LYS A 275 -11.39 -1.95 -6.88
C LYS A 275 -11.94 -1.16 -5.69
N GLY A 276 -11.51 0.09 -5.50
CA GLY A 276 -12.04 1.01 -4.49
C GLY A 276 -11.35 0.94 -3.13
N TYR A 277 -10.12 0.41 -3.05
CA TYR A 277 -9.29 0.47 -1.84
C TYR A 277 -8.61 1.83 -1.70
N ASP A 278 -8.45 2.30 -0.46
CA ASP A 278 -7.63 3.48 -0.18
C ASP A 278 -6.14 3.11 -0.24
N CYS A 279 -5.42 3.67 -1.21
CA CYS A 279 -4.05 3.28 -1.51
C CYS A 279 -3.02 4.25 -0.92
N ILE A 280 -2.01 3.71 -0.24
CA ILE A 280 -0.93 4.48 0.38
C ILE A 280 0.42 3.86 0.01
N LEU A 281 1.25 4.56 -0.76
CA LEU A 281 2.59 4.07 -1.14
C LEU A 281 3.64 4.47 -0.09
N ILE A 282 4.48 3.53 0.35
CA ILE A 282 5.63 3.80 1.22
C ILE A 282 6.87 3.98 0.35
N GLU A 283 7.29 5.24 0.17
CA GLU A 283 8.30 5.65 -0.82
C GLU A 283 9.67 5.02 -0.57
N ASP A 284 10.19 5.10 0.65
CA ASP A 284 11.52 4.60 1.03
C ASP A 284 11.58 3.06 1.16
N ALA A 285 10.42 2.40 1.17
CA ALA A 285 10.30 0.94 1.11
C ALA A 285 9.93 0.43 -0.30
N THR A 286 10.02 1.28 -1.33
CA THR A 286 9.67 0.96 -2.72
C THR A 286 10.81 1.31 -3.67
N ALA A 287 11.13 0.44 -4.62
CA ALA A 287 12.21 0.73 -5.58
C ALA A 287 12.02 0.07 -6.95
N THR A 288 12.79 0.55 -7.93
CA THR A 288 12.90 -0.09 -9.26
C THR A 288 14.33 0.00 -9.80
N THR A 289 14.62 -0.85 -10.77
CA THR A 289 15.83 -0.79 -11.62
C THR A 289 15.61 0.01 -12.90
N SER A 290 14.39 0.47 -13.16
CA SER A 290 14.06 1.32 -14.31
C SER A 290 14.74 2.70 -14.20
N PRO A 291 14.82 3.48 -15.29
CA PRO A 291 15.33 4.85 -15.24
C PRO A 291 14.61 5.70 -14.20
N ASP A 292 15.26 6.73 -13.66
CA ASP A 292 14.74 7.54 -12.54
C ASP A 292 13.35 8.12 -12.82
N GLY A 293 13.09 8.58 -14.05
CA GLY A 293 11.77 9.09 -14.46
C GLY A 293 10.62 8.08 -14.33
N ALA A 294 10.91 6.77 -14.33
CA ALA A 294 9.89 5.75 -14.06
C ALA A 294 9.48 5.75 -12.58
N PHE A 295 10.43 5.90 -11.66
CA PHE A 295 10.15 6.01 -10.23
C PHE A 295 9.44 7.32 -9.91
N GLU A 296 9.90 8.45 -10.48
CA GLU A 296 9.28 9.76 -10.33
C GLU A 296 7.80 9.73 -10.76
N SER A 297 7.50 9.08 -11.90
CA SER A 297 6.13 8.89 -12.38
C SER A 297 5.27 8.07 -11.41
N VAL A 298 5.83 7.02 -10.79
CA VAL A 298 5.11 6.21 -9.79
C VAL A 298 4.77 7.06 -8.57
N ILE A 299 5.75 7.76 -7.99
CA ILE A 299 5.55 8.61 -6.80
C ILE A 299 4.52 9.71 -7.11
N TYR A 300 4.68 10.38 -8.24
CA TYR A 300 3.77 11.43 -8.67
C TYR A 300 2.33 10.91 -8.80
N ASN A 301 2.10 9.83 -9.55
CA ASN A 301 0.74 9.33 -9.76
C ASN A 301 0.13 8.70 -8.50
N ALA A 302 0.93 8.02 -7.68
CA ALA A 302 0.47 7.45 -6.41
C ALA A 302 -0.08 8.55 -5.48
N GLY A 303 0.62 9.68 -5.32
CA GLY A 303 0.20 10.76 -4.43
C GLY A 303 -0.87 11.68 -5.00
N ASN A 304 -0.98 11.78 -6.33
CA ASN A 304 -1.81 12.80 -6.97
C ASN A 304 -3.03 12.26 -7.72
N SER A 305 -3.04 10.97 -8.02
CA SER A 305 -4.11 10.32 -8.78
C SER A 305 -4.73 9.12 -8.08
N TYR A 306 -3.92 8.30 -7.39
CA TYR A 306 -4.38 6.99 -6.90
C TYR A 306 -4.56 6.92 -5.38
N GLY A 307 -4.06 7.88 -4.62
CA GLY A 307 -4.16 7.90 -3.17
C GLY A 307 -3.11 8.79 -2.52
N PHE A 308 -2.29 8.22 -1.64
CA PHE A 308 -1.33 8.96 -0.82
C PHE A 308 0.09 8.37 -0.92
N VAL A 309 1.09 9.17 -0.56
CA VAL A 309 2.48 8.74 -0.43
C VAL A 309 2.98 9.13 0.96
N THR A 310 3.72 8.22 1.59
CA THR A 310 4.35 8.40 2.90
C THR A 310 5.75 7.75 2.94
N SER A 311 6.41 7.80 4.09
CA SER A 311 7.69 7.14 4.36
C SER A 311 7.59 6.25 5.59
N THR A 312 8.51 5.31 5.77
CA THR A 312 8.55 4.49 6.98
C THR A 312 8.71 5.32 8.25
N GLU A 313 9.44 6.44 8.20
CA GLU A 313 9.56 7.38 9.30
C GLU A 313 8.21 7.99 9.69
N ASN A 314 7.43 8.45 8.71
CA ASN A 314 6.11 9.03 8.95
C ASN A 314 5.10 7.99 9.45
N VAL A 315 5.22 6.73 9.02
CA VAL A 315 4.36 5.63 9.49
C VAL A 315 4.65 5.28 10.95
N ILE A 316 5.92 5.14 11.32
CA ILE A 316 6.33 4.79 12.69
C ILE A 316 6.12 5.98 13.65
N GLY A 317 6.19 7.21 13.12
CA GLY A 317 6.24 8.44 13.89
C GLY A 317 7.63 8.66 14.49
N SER A 318 8.02 9.91 14.72
CA SER A 318 9.37 10.30 15.18
C SER A 318 9.77 9.85 16.60
N LYS A 319 9.16 8.79 17.15
CA LYS A 319 9.73 8.10 18.30
C LYS A 319 10.83 7.17 17.81
N VAL A 320 12.02 7.76 17.74
CA VAL A 320 13.32 7.09 17.71
C VAL A 320 13.26 5.90 18.67
N TRP A 321 13.46 4.70 18.12
CA TRP A 321 13.79 3.53 18.90
C TRP A 321 15.19 3.79 19.49
N ASP A 322 15.25 4.00 20.81
CA ASP A 322 16.50 4.04 21.59
C ASP A 322 17.06 2.62 21.79
#